data_AF-A0ABD0QES8-F1
#
_entry.id   AF-A0ABD0QES8-F1
#
_cell.length_a   1.000
_cell.length_b   1.000
_cell.length_c   1.000
_cell.angle_alpha   90.00
_cell.angle_beta   90.00
_cell.angle_gamma   90.00
#
_symmetry.space_group_name_H-M   'P 1'
#
loop_
_entity.id
_entity.type
_entity.pdbx_description
1 polymer ?
#
loop_
_entity_poly.entity_id
_entity_poly.type
_entity_poly.pdbx_seq_one_letter_code
_entity_poly.pdbx_strand_id
1 'polypeptide(L)'
;DGCTDWSVDYLKYRVLHGEPVRIKCALFYGYIRANYTQAQSIGLSLMWYRSSGLGHGDFEEPISFDGVRMSKEEDAIWFRPAELQDAGL
;
A
#
# COMPACT_ATOMS: atom_id res chain seq x y z
N ASP A 1 13.59 -4.69 -18.29
CA ASP A 1 12.21 -5.17 -18.09
C ASP A 1 11.51 -4.30 -17.06
N GLY A 2 10.35 -3.74 -17.44
CA GLY A 2 9.53 -2.89 -16.57
C GLY A 2 8.44 -3.69 -15.86
N CYS A 3 7.80 -3.08 -14.85
CA CYS A 3 6.65 -3.66 -14.16
C CYS A 3 5.34 -3.32 -14.91
N THR A 4 4.34 -4.20 -14.85
CA THR A 4 2.98 -3.86 -15.30
C THR A 4 2.35 -2.91 -14.29
N ASP A 5 2.23 -1.65 -14.66
CA ASP A 5 1.58 -0.61 -13.87
C ASP A 5 0.06 -0.58 -14.15
N TRP A 6 -0.74 -0.77 -13.09
CA TRP A 6 -2.20 -0.74 -13.13
C TRP A 6 -2.80 0.64 -12.83
N SER A 7 -1.96 1.68 -12.70
CA SER A 7 -2.33 3.03 -12.27
C SER A 7 -2.94 3.00 -10.84
N VAL A 8 -3.77 3.98 -10.49
CA VAL A 8 -4.40 4.08 -9.17
C VAL A 8 -5.68 3.26 -9.12
N ASP A 9 -5.83 2.44 -8.07
CA ASP A 9 -7.06 1.68 -7.81
C ASP A 9 -8.29 2.59 -7.61
N TYR A 10 -9.48 2.07 -7.92
CA TYR A 10 -10.71 2.85 -7.81
C TYR A 10 -11.11 3.11 -6.35
N LEU A 11 -10.75 2.24 -5.41
CA LEU A 11 -11.07 2.40 -3.99
C LEU A 11 -10.11 3.41 -3.34
N LYS A 12 -10.66 4.52 -2.85
CA LYS A 12 -9.89 5.59 -2.18
C LYS A 12 -10.17 5.60 -0.68
N TYR A 13 -9.11 5.50 0.12
CA TYR A 13 -9.20 5.61 1.58
C TYR A 13 -9.20 7.08 1.99
N ARG A 14 -10.25 7.52 2.68
CA ARG A 14 -10.36 8.87 3.27
C ARG A 14 -10.65 8.71 4.74
N VAL A 15 -9.71 9.13 5.57
CA VAL A 15 -9.75 8.95 7.03
C VAL A 15 -9.52 10.30 7.71
N LEU A 16 -10.12 10.50 8.88
CA LEU A 16 -9.86 11.67 9.70
C LEU A 16 -8.49 11.55 10.36
N HIS A 17 -7.82 12.69 10.53
CA HIS A 17 -6.56 12.75 11.28
C HIS A 17 -6.75 12.17 12.70
N GLY A 18 -5.87 11.25 13.11
CA GLY A 18 -5.93 10.59 14.41
C GLY A 18 -6.72 9.28 14.43
N GLU A 19 -7.50 8.96 13.38
CA GLU A 19 -8.21 7.69 13.28
C GLU A 19 -7.31 6.60 12.67
N PRO A 20 -7.45 5.33 13.08
CA PRO A 20 -6.71 4.23 12.48
C PRO A 20 -7.26 3.87 11.09
N VAL A 21 -6.39 3.45 10.18
CA VAL A 21 -6.78 2.93 8.87
C VAL A 21 -5.94 1.71 8.49
N ARG A 22 -6.60 0.74 7.83
CA ARG A 22 -5.96 -0.41 7.19
C ARG A 22 -6.15 -0.30 5.69
N ILE A 23 -5.05 -0.28 4.94
CA ILE A 23 -5.05 -0.24 3.48
C ILE A 23 -4.59 -1.60 2.97
N LYS A 24 -5.42 -2.29 2.20
CA LYS A 24 -5.08 -3.60 1.61
C LYS A 24 -4.60 -3.43 0.17
N CYS A 25 -3.64 -4.25 -0.26
CA CYS A 25 -3.13 -4.25 -1.62
C CYS A 25 -4.23 -4.67 -2.60
N ALA A 26 -4.68 -3.74 -3.44
CA ALA A 26 -5.80 -3.93 -4.35
C ALA A 26 -5.58 -5.08 -5.34
N LEU A 27 -4.32 -5.42 -5.67
CA LEU A 27 -4.00 -6.48 -6.63
C LEU A 27 -4.75 -7.79 -6.31
N PHE A 28 -4.75 -8.19 -5.03
CA PHE A 28 -5.39 -9.43 -4.57
C PHE A 28 -6.93 -9.38 -4.53
N TYR A 29 -7.55 -8.22 -4.78
CA TYR A 29 -9.01 -8.01 -4.64
C TYR A 29 -9.71 -7.61 -5.95
N GLY A 30 -9.02 -7.66 -7.09
CA GLY A 30 -9.66 -7.34 -8.36
C GLY A 30 -8.79 -7.50 -9.60
N TYR A 31 -7.46 -7.51 -9.46
CA TYR A 31 -6.56 -7.46 -10.61
C TYR A 31 -5.90 -8.81 -10.92
N ILE A 32 -5.59 -9.61 -9.90
CA ILE A 32 -4.97 -10.93 -10.08
C ILE A 32 -5.81 -12.05 -9.48
N ARG A 33 -5.63 -13.28 -9.99
CA ARG A 33 -6.33 -14.49 -9.55
C ARG A 33 -5.56 -15.28 -8.48
N ALA A 34 -4.96 -14.58 -7.53
CA ALA A 34 -4.27 -15.18 -6.40
C ALA A 34 -4.53 -14.35 -5.14
N ASN A 35 -4.44 -14.98 -3.97
CA ASN A 35 -4.37 -14.26 -2.70
C ASN A 35 -2.91 -14.08 -2.23
N TYR A 36 -2.72 -13.30 -1.17
CA TYR A 36 -1.39 -12.99 -0.64
C TYR A 36 -0.58 -14.23 -0.24
N THR A 37 -1.20 -15.16 0.48
CA THR A 37 -0.53 -16.40 0.93
C THR A 37 -0.10 -17.27 -0.25
N GLN A 38 -0.93 -17.37 -1.29
CA GLN A 38 -0.60 -18.10 -2.52
C GLN A 38 0.59 -17.46 -3.22
N ALA A 39 0.57 -16.13 -3.41
CA ALA A 39 1.68 -15.40 -4.03
C ALA A 39 2.99 -15.57 -3.23
N GLN A 40 2.92 -15.49 -1.91
CA GLN A 40 4.08 -15.71 -1.04
C GLN A 40 4.60 -17.16 -1.14
N SER A 41 3.72 -18.16 -1.19
CA SER A 41 4.11 -19.57 -1.26
C SER A 41 4.89 -19.94 -2.52
N ILE A 42 4.67 -19.20 -3.61
CA ILE A 42 5.40 -19.37 -4.88
C ILE A 42 6.63 -18.45 -4.99
N GLY A 43 7.01 -17.78 -3.90
CA GLY A 43 8.23 -16.99 -3.81
C GLY A 43 8.10 -15.53 -4.23
N LEU A 44 6.88 -15.00 -4.45
CA LEU A 44 6.71 -13.57 -4.74
C LEU A 44 6.79 -12.73 -3.45
N SER A 45 7.39 -11.54 -3.56
CA SER A 45 7.44 -10.55 -2.49
C SER A 45 6.45 -9.41 -2.76
N LEU A 46 5.77 -8.95 -1.71
CA LEU A 46 4.97 -7.73 -1.74
C LEU A 46 5.80 -6.58 -1.18
N MET A 47 6.03 -5.55 -1.98
CA MET A 47 6.75 -4.33 -1.61
C MET A 47 5.79 -3.14 -1.63
N TRP A 48 6.06 -2.14 -0.79
CA TRP A 48 5.25 -0.93 -0.70
C TRP A 48 6.12 0.31 -0.87
N TYR A 49 5.63 1.22 -1.70
CA TYR A 49 6.29 2.48 -2.04
C TYR A 49 5.31 3.62 -1.85
N ARG A 50 5.83 4.81 -1.65
CA ARG A 50 5.08 6.04 -1.52
C ARG A 50 5.47 7.01 -2.64
N SER A 51 4.48 7.60 -3.29
CA SER A 51 4.69 8.79 -4.11
C SER A 51 4.60 10.03 -3.22
N SER A 52 5.55 10.95 -3.37
CA SER A 52 5.56 12.22 -2.61
C SER A 52 4.60 13.27 -3.18
N GLY A 53 3.86 12.99 -4.26
CA GLY A 53 2.94 13.94 -4.88
C GLY A 53 1.62 13.35 -5.38
N LEU A 54 0.80 14.23 -6.01
CA LEU A 54 -0.58 13.97 -6.43
C LEU A 54 -0.70 13.28 -7.81
N GLY A 55 0.40 12.80 -8.40
CA GLY A 55 0.43 12.36 -9.79
C GLY A 55 1.31 11.14 -10.09
N HIS A 56 1.02 10.53 -11.24
CA HIS A 56 1.79 9.45 -11.87
C HIS A 56 3.05 10.02 -12.53
N GLY A 57 4.11 10.25 -11.75
CA GLY A 57 5.36 10.76 -12.31
C GLY A 57 6.41 11.20 -11.30
N ASP A 58 6.03 11.32 -10.03
CA ASP A 58 6.99 11.58 -8.96
C ASP A 58 7.75 10.30 -8.59
N PHE A 59 8.99 10.48 -8.12
CA PHE A 59 9.81 9.35 -7.69
C PHE A 59 9.17 8.64 -6.50
N GLU A 60 9.09 7.32 -6.60
CA GLU A 60 8.60 6.44 -5.55
C GLU A 60 9.72 6.14 -4.54
N GLU A 61 9.43 6.35 -3.27
CA GLU A 61 10.34 6.01 -2.16
C GLU A 61 9.83 4.77 -1.40
N PRO A 62 10.71 3.83 -1.02
CA PRO A 62 10.31 2.69 -0.20
C PRO A 62 9.75 3.14 1.15
N ILE A 63 8.65 2.50 1.59
CA ILE A 63 8.10 2.78 2.91
C ILE A 63 8.94 2.12 4.01
N SER A 64 9.36 2.92 4.99
CA SER A 64 10.01 2.43 6.21
C SER A 64 8.97 2.19 7.31
N PHE A 65 8.72 0.92 7.64
CA PHE A 65 7.77 0.54 8.69
C PHE A 65 8.43 0.61 10.07
N ASP A 66 7.86 1.39 10.99
CA ASP A 66 8.30 1.46 12.39
C ASP A 66 7.77 0.31 13.24
N GLY A 67 6.72 -0.40 12.75
CA GLY A 67 6.09 -1.52 13.43
C GLY A 67 5.19 -1.13 14.61
N VAL A 68 5.10 0.15 14.94
CA VAL A 68 4.30 0.68 16.06
C VAL A 68 3.11 1.47 15.53
N ARG A 69 3.37 2.58 14.84
CA ARG A 69 2.34 3.42 14.23
C ARG A 69 2.02 2.93 12.83
N MET A 70 3.05 2.62 12.05
CA MET A 70 2.96 2.16 10.68
C MET A 70 3.57 0.76 10.53
N SER A 71 2.72 -0.25 10.35
CA SER A 71 3.12 -1.65 10.24
C SER A 71 2.65 -2.28 8.92
N LYS A 72 3.49 -3.16 8.38
CA LYS A 72 3.09 -4.08 7.30
C LYS A 72 2.56 -5.37 7.92
N GLU A 73 1.30 -5.69 7.66
CA GLU A 73 0.65 -6.91 8.13
C GLU A 73 0.02 -7.63 6.93
N GLU A 74 0.58 -8.80 6.58
CA GLU A 74 0.17 -9.59 5.41
C GLU A 74 0.18 -8.77 4.11
N ASP A 75 -1.01 -8.58 3.53
CA ASP A 75 -1.30 -7.87 2.29
C ASP A 75 -1.65 -6.40 2.52
N ALA A 76 -1.46 -5.88 3.73
CA ALA A 76 -1.95 -4.59 4.15
C ALA A 76 -0.89 -3.75 4.88
N ILE A 77 -1.11 -2.43 4.84
CA ILE A 77 -0.47 -1.48 5.74
C ILE A 77 -1.51 -1.04 6.78
N TRP A 78 -1.07 -0.96 8.02
CA TRP A 78 -1.82 -0.33 9.10
C TRP A 78 -1.18 1.00 9.51
N PHE A 79 -2.05 1.98 9.77
CA PHE A 79 -1.72 3.24 10.42
C PHE A 79 -2.52 3.35 11.71
N ARG A 80 -1.83 3.52 12.83
CA ARG A 80 -2.41 3.56 14.18
C ARG A 80 -1.69 4.63 15.03
N PRO A 81 -2.04 5.92 14.91
CA PRO A 81 -3.07 6.49 14.03
C PRO A 81 -2.55 6.93 12.66
N ALA A 82 -3.47 7.31 11.77
CA ALA A 82 -3.17 8.06 10.55
C ALA A 82 -2.86 9.54 10.85
N GLU A 83 -1.83 10.07 10.19
CA GLU A 83 -1.35 11.45 10.33
C GLU A 83 -1.53 12.23 9.02
N LEU A 84 -1.54 13.57 9.10
CA LEU A 84 -1.72 14.40 7.89
C LEU A 84 -0.61 14.17 6.86
N GLN A 85 0.59 13.84 7.35
CA GLN A 85 1.75 13.53 6.53
C GLN A 85 1.66 12.16 5.84
N ASP A 86 0.66 11.33 6.14
CA ASP A 86 0.43 10.05 5.43
C ASP A 86 -0.38 10.26 4.13
N ALA A 87 -0.93 11.45 3.90
CA ALA A 87 -1.65 11.74 2.66
C ALA A 87 -0.74 11.58 1.42
N GLY A 88 -1.27 10.95 0.37
CA GLY A 88 -0.53 10.62 -0.85
C GLY A 88 0.09 9.23 -0.87
N LEU A 89 -0.07 8.46 0.21
CA LEU A 89 0.05 6.99 0.20
C LEU A 89 -1.13 6.33 -0.52
#